data_AF-A0A7S4CLY5-F1
#
_entry.id   AF-A0A7S4CLY5-F1
#
_cell.length_a   1.000
_cell.length_b   1.000
_cell.length_c   1.000
_cell.angle_alpha   90.00
_cell.angle_beta   90.00
_cell.angle_gamma   90.00
#
_symmetry.space_group_name_H-M   'P 1'
#
loop_
_entity.id
_entity.type
_entity.pdbx_description
1 polymer ?
#
loop_
_entity_poly.entity_id
_entity_poly.type
_entity_poly.pdbx_seq_one_letter_code
_entity_poly.pdbx_strand_id
1 'polypeptide(L)'
;ITRAPLMWMLVVGALAVLLVFAVVVLERKLVRDLHVNERHAELIDRILPNYVSRTLLTRLASVVAEFTPSCAIMFMDVVGFTAFSSNAQATDVLTMLRRLFLILDEHCDAYEVQKIKTIGDCYMAAS
;
A
#
# COMPACT_ATOMS: atom_id res chain seq x y z
N ILE A 1 -31.69 -43.49 -38.88
CA ILE A 1 -32.34 -43.17 -37.59
C ILE A 1 -31.37 -43.28 -36.38
N THR A 2 -30.15 -43.83 -36.52
CA THR A 2 -29.24 -44.13 -35.39
C THR A 2 -28.20 -43.06 -35.01
N ARG A 3 -28.10 -41.91 -35.72
CA ARG A 3 -27.09 -40.86 -35.42
C ARG A 3 -27.53 -39.78 -34.42
N ALA A 4 -28.83 -39.69 -34.14
CA ALA A 4 -29.38 -38.74 -33.18
C ALA A 4 -28.79 -38.84 -31.75
N PRO A 5 -28.61 -40.04 -31.14
CA PRO A 5 -28.10 -40.14 -29.77
C PRO A 5 -26.63 -39.70 -29.64
N LEU A 6 -25.78 -39.99 -30.64
CA LEU A 6 -24.37 -39.60 -30.62
C LEU A 6 -24.20 -38.07 -30.67
N MET A 7 -25.05 -37.41 -31.46
CA MET A 7 -25.04 -35.95 -31.59
C MET A 7 -25.40 -35.26 -30.27
N TRP A 8 -26.40 -35.78 -29.54
CA TRP A 8 -26.77 -35.26 -28.22
C TRP A 8 -25.66 -35.46 -27.18
N MET A 9 -24.94 -36.59 -27.20
CA MET A 9 -23.82 -36.81 -26.29
C MET A 9 -22.67 -35.80 -26.50
N LEU A 10 -22.37 -35.46 -27.76
CA LEU A 10 -21.36 -34.45 -28.07
C LEU A 10 -21.76 -33.06 -27.61
N VAL A 11 -23.04 -32.69 -27.79
CA VAL A 11 -23.57 -31.39 -27.35
C VAL A 11 -23.52 -31.25 -25.84
N VAL A 12 -23.96 -32.28 -25.10
CA VAL A 12 -23.92 -32.28 -23.62
C VAL A 12 -22.48 -32.23 -23.11
N GLY A 13 -21.57 -32.98 -23.72
CA GLY A 13 -20.14 -32.95 -23.39
C GLY A 13 -19.52 -31.57 -23.62
N ALA A 14 -19.80 -30.95 -24.77
CA ALA A 14 -19.31 -29.60 -25.08
C ALA A 14 -19.86 -28.56 -24.10
N LEU A 15 -21.15 -28.63 -23.75
CA LEU A 15 -21.76 -27.74 -22.76
C LEU A 15 -21.13 -27.90 -21.38
N ALA A 16 -20.88 -29.14 -20.96
CA ALA A 16 -20.23 -29.44 -19.68
C ALA A 16 -18.80 -28.88 -19.64
N VAL A 17 -18.02 -29.05 -20.72
CA VAL A 17 -16.67 -28.47 -20.82
C VAL A 17 -16.70 -26.94 -20.77
N LEU A 18 -17.65 -26.32 -21.48
CA LEU A 18 -17.82 -24.87 -21.51
C LEU A 18 -18.21 -24.33 -20.13
N LEU A 19 -19.10 -25.04 -19.41
CA LEU A 19 -19.50 -24.71 -18.05
C LEU A 19 -18.33 -24.83 -17.07
N VAL A 20 -17.57 -25.93 -17.12
CA VAL A 20 -16.35 -26.11 -16.30
C VAL A 20 -15.34 -25.00 -16.59
N PHE A 21 -15.11 -24.70 -17.87
CA PHE A 21 -14.21 -23.61 -18.27
C PHE A 21 -14.68 -22.26 -17.74
N ALA A 22 -15.98 -21.95 -17.84
CA ALA A 22 -16.56 -20.72 -17.33
C ALA A 22 -16.40 -20.59 -15.81
N VAL A 23 -16.64 -21.67 -15.05
CA VAL A 23 -16.44 -21.72 -13.60
C VAL A 23 -14.98 -21.47 -13.23
N VAL A 24 -14.04 -22.16 -13.89
CA VAL A 24 -12.59 -21.97 -13.65
C VAL A 24 -12.14 -20.54 -13.95
N VAL A 25 -12.66 -19.93 -15.03
CA VAL A 25 -12.35 -18.54 -15.37
C VAL A 25 -12.92 -17.57 -14.32
N LEU A 26 -14.12 -17.84 -13.80
CA LEU A 26 -14.76 -17.01 -12.79
C LEU A 26 -13.99 -17.04 -11.46
N GLU A 27 -13.61 -18.22 -10.99
CA GLU A 27 -12.78 -18.37 -9.77
C GLU A 27 -11.45 -17.64 -9.92
N ARG A 28 -10.79 -17.77 -11.08
CA ARG A 28 -9.53 -17.05 -11.35
C ARG A 28 -9.71 -15.53 -11.42
N LYS A 29 -10.88 -15.03 -11.83
CA LYS A 29 -11.17 -13.58 -11.77
C LYS A 29 -11.36 -13.14 -10.33
N LEU A 30 -12.18 -13.87 -9.56
CA LEU A 30 -12.44 -13.55 -8.16
C LEU A 30 -11.16 -13.52 -7.32
N VAL A 31 -10.29 -14.52 -7.47
CA VAL A 31 -9.00 -14.57 -6.76
C VAL A 31 -8.09 -13.40 -7.15
N ARG A 32 -8.08 -13.01 -8.44
CA ARG A 32 -7.29 -11.86 -8.90
C ARG A 32 -7.83 -10.55 -8.33
N ASP A 33 -9.14 -10.36 -8.34
CA ASP A 33 -9.77 -9.14 -7.83
C ASP A 33 -9.55 -9.01 -6.32
N LEU A 34 -9.62 -10.11 -5.57
CA LEU A 34 -9.26 -10.16 -4.15
C LEU A 34 -7.78 -9.79 -3.93
N HIS A 35 -6.86 -10.41 -4.67
CA HIS A 35 -5.42 -10.16 -4.56
C HIS A 35 -5.04 -8.71 -4.89
N VAL A 36 -5.69 -8.11 -5.89
CA VAL A 36 -5.51 -6.71 -6.25
C VAL A 36 -6.04 -5.79 -5.15
N ASN A 37 -7.23 -6.07 -4.61
CA ASN A 37 -7.80 -5.30 -3.52
C ASN A 37 -6.95 -5.35 -2.24
N GLU A 38 -6.41 -6.52 -1.89
CA GLU A 38 -5.50 -6.65 -0.73
C GLU A 38 -4.26 -5.78 -0.89
N ARG A 39 -3.62 -5.81 -2.06
CA ARG A 39 -2.46 -4.94 -2.34
C ARG A 39 -2.81 -3.46 -2.28
N HIS A 40 -3.98 -3.08 -2.79
CA HIS A 40 -4.46 -1.70 -2.71
C HIS A 40 -4.69 -1.28 -1.26
N ALA A 41 -5.26 -2.15 -0.42
CA ALA A 41 -5.46 -1.88 1.00
C ALA A 41 -4.13 -1.72 1.76
N GLU A 42 -3.15 -2.59 1.50
CA GLU A 42 -1.81 -2.47 2.08
C GLU A 42 -1.11 -1.16 1.68
N LEU A 43 -1.25 -0.75 0.42
CA LEU A 43 -0.69 0.53 -0.07
C LEU A 43 -1.36 1.73 0.61
N ILE A 44 -2.68 1.70 0.77
CA ILE A 44 -3.43 2.75 1.45
C ILE A 44 -2.95 2.89 2.90
N ASP A 45 -2.75 1.80 3.62
CA ASP A 45 -2.27 1.82 5.01
C ASP A 45 -0.83 2.33 5.15
N ARG A 46 0.00 2.12 4.13
CA ARG A 46 1.39 2.63 4.09
C ARG A 46 1.49 4.11 3.73
N ILE A 47 0.55 4.63 2.95
CA ILE A 47 0.60 6.00 2.41
C ILE A 47 -0.21 6.96 3.29
N LEU A 48 -1.32 6.48 3.84
CA LEU A 48 -2.24 7.29 4.63
C LEU A 48 -2.25 6.83 6.07
N PRO A 49 -2.34 7.77 7.03
CA PRO A 49 -2.56 7.42 8.41
C PRO A 49 -3.84 6.59 8.57
N ASN A 50 -3.81 5.61 9.47
CA ASN A 50 -4.92 4.68 9.72
C ASN A 50 -6.28 5.38 9.90
N TYR A 51 -6.30 6.50 10.62
CA TYR A 51 -7.53 7.27 10.87
C TYR A 51 -8.10 7.92 9.60
N VAL A 52 -7.24 8.36 8.67
CA VAL A 52 -7.63 8.94 7.39
C VAL A 52 -8.22 7.86 6.50
N SER A 53 -7.54 6.72 6.37
CA SER A 53 -7.98 5.57 5.57
C SER A 53 -9.35 5.08 6.02
N ARG A 54 -9.56 4.90 7.34
CA ARG A 54 -10.87 4.52 7.89
C ARG A 54 -11.95 5.54 7.55
N THR A 55 -11.66 6.83 7.70
CA THR A 55 -12.64 7.90 7.44
C THR A 55 -13.02 7.95 5.96
N LEU A 56 -12.06 7.84 5.05
CA LEU A 56 -12.30 7.84 3.60
C LEU A 56 -13.15 6.63 3.17
N LEU A 57 -12.81 5.43 3.66
CA LEU A 57 -13.49 4.19 3.28
C LEU A 57 -14.90 4.08 3.88
N THR A 58 -15.14 4.60 5.09
CA THR A 58 -16.44 4.48 5.76
C THR A 58 -17.40 5.63 5.46
N ARG A 59 -16.91 6.87 5.33
CA ARG A 59 -17.78 8.04 5.21
C ARG A 59 -17.99 8.54 3.79
N LEU A 60 -17.32 7.94 2.78
CA LEU A 60 -17.27 8.48 1.40
C LEU A 60 -16.96 9.99 1.40
N ALA A 61 -16.19 10.44 2.38
CA ALA A 61 -15.92 11.86 2.59
C ALA A 61 -14.94 12.33 1.52
N SER A 62 -15.25 13.46 0.88
CA SER A 62 -14.35 14.10 -0.09
C SER A 62 -13.16 14.80 0.58
N VAL A 63 -13.28 15.14 1.87
CA VAL A 63 -12.26 15.83 2.66
C VAL A 63 -12.23 15.24 4.07
N VAL A 64 -11.04 14.90 4.55
CA VAL A 64 -10.78 14.51 5.95
C VAL A 64 -10.02 15.67 6.61
N ALA A 65 -10.65 16.30 7.59
CA ALA A 65 -10.04 17.35 8.40
C ALA A 65 -10.40 17.11 9.87
N GLU A 66 -9.40 17.20 10.73
CA GLU A 66 -9.55 16.97 12.17
C GLU A 66 -8.86 18.09 12.94
N PHE A 67 -9.55 18.59 13.97
CA PHE A 67 -9.00 19.60 14.85
C PHE A 67 -8.28 18.92 16.02
N THR A 68 -7.00 19.23 16.18
CA THR A 68 -6.20 18.72 17.30
C THR A 68 -5.99 19.83 18.32
N PRO A 69 -6.52 19.72 19.55
CA PRO A 69 -6.50 20.81 20.53
C PRO A 69 -5.10 21.13 21.08
N SER A 70 -4.18 20.17 21.04
CA SER A 70 -2.78 20.34 21.42
C SER A 70 -1.93 19.43 20.54
N CYS A 71 -0.89 19.99 19.92
CA CYS A 71 0.04 19.22 19.09
C CYS A 71 1.46 19.74 19.29
N ALA A 72 2.43 18.85 19.09
CA ALA A 72 3.84 19.18 19.00
C ALA A 72 4.38 18.78 17.63
N ILE A 73 5.24 19.61 17.06
CA ILE A 73 5.88 19.35 15.77
C ILE A 73 7.40 19.40 15.97
N MET A 74 8.09 18.35 15.54
CA MET A 74 9.54 18.24 15.55
C MET A 74 10.10 18.41 14.14
N PHE A 75 11.17 19.21 14.04
CA PHE A 75 12.08 19.22 12.91
C PHE A 75 13.48 18.84 13.39
N MET A 76 14.11 17.88 12.73
CA MET A 76 15.46 17.43 13.06
C MET A 76 16.32 17.42 11.79
N ASP A 77 17.31 18.30 11.74
CA ASP A 77 18.21 18.47 10.59
C ASP A 77 19.61 17.90 10.88
N VAL A 78 20.29 17.39 9.85
CA VAL A 78 21.62 16.78 10.02
C VAL A 78 22.69 17.85 9.83
N VAL A 79 23.28 18.28 10.95
CA VAL A 79 24.35 19.29 10.92
C VAL A 79 25.53 18.81 10.06
N GLY A 80 25.95 19.65 9.11
CA GLY A 80 27.09 19.38 8.23
C GLY A 80 26.78 18.46 7.04
N PHE A 81 25.52 18.06 6.85
CA PHE A 81 25.11 17.17 5.76
C PHE A 81 25.47 17.71 4.37
N THR A 82 25.29 19.00 4.10
CA THR A 82 25.61 19.61 2.80
C THR A 82 27.09 19.45 2.44
N ALA A 83 27.98 19.66 3.41
CA ALA A 83 29.42 19.49 3.20
C ALA A 83 29.81 18.02 2.98
N PHE A 84 29.20 17.11 3.75
CA PHE A 84 29.39 15.68 3.60
C PHE A 84 28.90 15.18 2.22
N SER A 85 27.66 15.48 1.86
CA SER A 85 27.01 15.00 0.64
C SER A 85 27.65 15.55 -0.64
N SER A 86 28.26 16.74 -0.58
CA SER A 86 28.99 17.33 -1.72
C SER A 86 30.23 16.51 -2.15
N ASN A 87 30.79 15.72 -1.23
CA ASN A 87 32.02 14.95 -1.46
C ASN A 87 31.81 13.42 -1.43
N ALA A 88 30.61 12.95 -1.07
CA ALA A 88 30.29 11.54 -0.95
C ALA A 88 29.61 10.99 -2.23
N GLN A 89 29.71 9.68 -2.47
CA GLN A 89 28.90 9.07 -3.51
C GLN A 89 27.44 9.03 -3.10
N ALA A 90 26.53 9.16 -4.08
CA ALA A 90 25.09 9.16 -3.83
C ALA A 90 24.62 7.91 -3.07
N THR A 91 25.23 6.74 -3.33
CA THR A 91 24.95 5.49 -2.63
C THR A 91 25.27 5.55 -1.14
N ASP A 92 26.36 6.22 -0.78
CA ASP A 92 26.80 6.34 0.61
C ASP A 92 25.89 7.30 1.38
N VAL A 93 25.53 8.42 0.75
CA VAL A 93 24.56 9.40 1.29
C VAL A 93 23.22 8.72 1.57
N LEU A 94 22.69 7.99 0.58
CA LEU A 94 21.42 7.27 0.71
C LEU A 94 21.47 6.19 1.78
N THR A 95 22.60 5.47 1.89
CA THR A 95 22.76 4.42 2.90
C THR A 95 22.79 4.99 4.31
N MET A 96 23.49 6.12 4.49
CA MET A 96 23.56 6.83 5.77
C MET A 96 22.19 7.39 6.18
N LEU A 97 21.51 8.12 5.29
CA LEU A 97 20.17 8.66 5.56
C LEU A 97 19.16 7.55 5.85
N ARG A 98 19.17 6.46 5.07
CA ARG A 98 18.28 5.32 5.31
C ARG A 98 18.49 4.74 6.71
N ARG A 99 19.74 4.54 7.15
CA ARG A 99 20.01 4.00 8.48
C ARG A 99 19.55 4.94 9.58
N LEU A 100 19.84 6.24 9.46
CA LEU A 100 19.41 7.24 10.43
C LEU A 100 17.88 7.29 10.54
N PHE A 101 17.19 7.39 9.40
CA PHE A 101 15.74 7.48 9.39
C PHE A 101 15.06 6.20 9.87
N LEU A 102 15.61 5.01 9.61
CA LEU A 102 15.07 3.78 10.19
C LEU A 102 15.11 3.78 11.72
N ILE A 103 16.19 4.28 12.32
CA ILE A 103 16.30 4.40 13.78
C ILE A 103 15.26 5.40 14.32
N LEU A 104 15.06 6.53 13.64
CA LEU A 104 14.03 7.50 14.02
C LEU A 104 12.63 6.95 13.86
N ASP A 105 12.38 6.18 12.81
CA ASP A 105 11.10 5.52 12.55
C ASP A 105 10.78 4.55 13.70
N GLU A 106 11.75 3.73 14.13
CA GLU A 106 11.60 2.85 15.29
C GLU A 106 11.27 3.60 16.59
N HIS A 107 11.90 4.76 16.82
CA HIS A 107 11.58 5.60 17.98
C HIS A 107 10.20 6.27 17.87
N CYS A 108 9.82 6.73 16.67
CA CYS A 108 8.50 7.31 16.42
C CYS A 108 7.40 6.30 16.74
N ASP A 109 7.56 5.05 16.28
CA ASP A 109 6.62 3.96 16.59
C ASP A 109 6.55 3.67 18.09
N ALA A 110 7.69 3.70 18.81
CA ALA A 110 7.74 3.43 20.25
C ALA A 110 7.10 4.53 21.12
N TYR A 111 7.09 5.78 20.65
CA TYR A 111 6.55 6.93 21.40
C TYR A 111 5.20 7.43 20.86
N GLU A 112 4.57 6.67 19.96
CA GLU A 112 3.31 7.06 19.30
C GLU A 112 3.41 8.42 18.57
N VAL A 113 4.60 8.76 18.10
CA VAL A 113 4.85 9.98 17.32
C VAL A 113 4.73 9.65 15.85
N GLN A 114 3.98 10.46 15.11
CA GLN A 114 3.75 10.25 13.70
C GLN A 114 4.83 10.92 12.85
N LYS A 115 5.57 10.14 12.07
CA LYS A 115 6.39 10.67 10.97
C LYS A 115 5.49 11.34 9.93
N ILE A 116 5.77 12.60 9.62
CA ILE A 116 5.06 13.35 8.58
C ILE A 116 5.75 13.17 7.24
N LYS A 117 7.06 13.45 7.18
CA LYS A 117 7.89 13.34 5.96
C LYS A 117 9.36 13.60 6.25
N THR A 118 10.17 13.36 5.23
CA THR A 118 11.56 13.84 5.16
C THR A 118 11.65 14.98 4.14
N ILE A 119 12.50 15.98 4.40
CA ILE A 119 12.77 17.10 3.51
C ILE A 119 14.29 17.17 3.33
N GLY A 120 14.81 16.48 2.32
CA GLY A 120 16.25 16.26 2.20
C GLY A 120 16.76 15.43 3.38
N ASP A 121 17.69 15.98 4.15
CA ASP A 121 18.26 15.43 5.38
C ASP A 121 17.46 15.78 6.65
N CYS A 122 16.47 16.66 6.55
CA CYS A 122 15.58 16.99 7.66
C CYS A 122 14.46 15.96 7.84
N TYR A 123 14.24 15.54 9.08
CA TYR A 123 13.16 14.65 9.50
C TYR A 123 12.05 15.44 10.21
N MET A 124 10.80 15.25 9.80
CA MET A 124 9.63 15.93 10.34
C MET A 124 8.64 14.93 10.96
N ALA A 125 8.24 15.17 12.21
CA ALA A 125 7.29 14.34 12.93
C ALA A 125 6.35 15.19 13.81
N ALA A 126 5.20 14.63 14.18
CA ALA A 126 4.21 15.30 15.02
C ALA A 126 3.48 14.33 15.96
N SER A 127 2.97 14.85 17.08
CA SER A 127 2.15 14.13 18.07
C SER A 127 1.05 15.04 18.61
#